data_AF-A0AAD3CHF6-F1
#
_entry.id   AF-A0AAD3CHF6-F1
#
_cell.length_a   1.000
_cell.length_b   1.000
_cell.length_c   1.000
_cell.angle_alpha   90.00
_cell.angle_beta   90.00
_cell.angle_gamma   90.00
#
_symmetry.space_group_name_H-M   'P 1'
#
loop_
_entity.id
_entity.type
_entity.pdbx_description
1 polymer ?
#
loop_
_entity_poly.entity_id
_entity_poly.type
_entity_poly.pdbx_seq_one_letter_code
_entity_poly.pdbx_strand_id
1 'polypeptide(L)'
;MGYRSKFLPFLIGALLACKAVSFAPSIPTQSGRVQLRSSFLVEPLRMTTSNSKPQSKLLKKLLQNFQGDFDNYEQVVADRQQQKLPREGGGHEHFHVTLIPLSIEKLPEYMFPNGKESDNCGALIAAYYFDGMPNRIFRLRLYSIYTNKDDTESVCMKLYTFDKELEMILRQTCDDSLKDWCQLIESYTSEHGDDSFVLLERCDIKWTNDIDEIRHSYLKKFPSLLPNDANTAAIHAVMINDHEKGGVLLESQMAPGTYLRIQDELSLWNDLLLINDRGHDADNTRMVYGNWEGVPYQMKRVTNLVQVEDGSSFEREVVKDELQWTLGSSWRTEDEFLEKLKVIGGTTTKQNQNEAKT
;
A
#
# COMPACT_ATOMS: atom_id res chain seq x y z
N MET A 1 3.02 -18.11 -43.08
CA MET A 1 3.12 -18.67 -41.71
C MET A 1 2.76 -17.55 -40.74
N GLY A 2 1.50 -17.48 -40.32
CA GLY A 2 1.01 -16.42 -39.44
C GLY A 2 1.16 -16.82 -37.98
N TYR A 3 2.05 -16.17 -37.24
CA TYR A 3 2.11 -16.29 -35.80
C TYR A 3 0.90 -15.57 -35.20
N ARG A 4 -0.13 -16.34 -34.81
CA ARG A 4 -1.17 -15.87 -33.91
C ARG A 4 -0.54 -15.71 -32.53
N SER A 5 -0.19 -14.48 -32.19
CA SER A 5 0.16 -14.08 -30.82
C SER A 5 -1.02 -14.42 -29.91
N LYS A 6 -0.83 -15.37 -29.00
CA LYS A 6 -1.78 -15.64 -27.93
C LYS A 6 -1.59 -14.54 -26.88
N PHE A 7 -2.50 -13.56 -26.88
CA PHE A 7 -2.62 -12.59 -25.81
C PHE A 7 -2.96 -13.32 -24.50
N LEU A 8 -1.99 -13.42 -23.60
CA LEU A 8 -2.20 -13.79 -22.21
C LEU A 8 -2.71 -12.53 -21.48
N PRO A 9 -3.74 -12.61 -20.60
CA PRO A 9 -4.14 -11.45 -19.81
C PRO A 9 -2.97 -11.05 -18.91
N PHE A 10 -2.33 -9.93 -19.24
CA PHE A 10 -1.35 -9.26 -18.40
C PHE A 10 -2.07 -8.80 -17.12
N LEU A 11 -1.91 -9.55 -16.03
CA LEU A 11 -2.17 -9.06 -14.68
C LEU A 11 -0.96 -8.24 -14.24
N ILE A 12 -1.23 -7.16 -13.50
CA ILE A 12 -0.31 -6.16 -12.92
C ILE A 12 1.16 -6.61 -12.82
N GLY A 13 2.03 -5.86 -13.49
CA GLY A 13 3.45 -6.15 -13.66
C GLY A 13 4.29 -6.06 -12.40
N ALA A 14 5.30 -6.93 -12.38
CA ALA A 14 6.46 -7.03 -11.48
C ALA A 14 6.23 -6.63 -10.04
N LEU A 15 5.49 -7.47 -9.32
CA LEU A 15 5.79 -7.91 -7.94
C LEU A 15 4.77 -8.99 -7.46
N LEU A 16 4.20 -9.77 -8.39
CA LEU A 16 3.17 -10.76 -8.09
C LEU A 16 3.39 -12.07 -8.85
N ALA A 17 3.69 -13.13 -8.11
CA ALA A 17 3.38 -14.48 -8.52
C ALA A 17 3.14 -15.37 -7.28
N CYS A 18 1.97 -15.26 -6.66
CA CYS A 18 1.39 -16.40 -5.95
C CYS A 18 0.27 -17.00 -6.81
N LYS A 19 0.40 -18.29 -7.14
CA LYS A 19 -0.65 -19.09 -7.76
C LYS A 19 -1.87 -19.10 -6.85
N ALA A 20 -3.00 -18.56 -7.32
CA ALA A 20 -4.27 -18.70 -6.63
C ALA A 20 -4.73 -20.17 -6.68
N VAL A 21 -4.84 -20.81 -5.52
CA VAL A 21 -5.60 -22.06 -5.34
C VAL A 21 -6.95 -21.66 -4.75
N SER A 22 -8.02 -21.94 -5.50
CA SER A 22 -9.40 -21.68 -5.07
C SER A 22 -9.86 -22.78 -4.12
N PHE A 23 -10.02 -22.48 -2.83
CA PHE A 23 -10.85 -23.24 -1.91
C PHE A 23 -11.68 -22.27 -1.06
N ALA A 24 -12.99 -22.49 -1.02
CA ALA A 24 -13.91 -21.75 -0.16
C ALA A 24 -14.32 -22.65 1.01
N PRO A 25 -14.08 -22.25 2.26
CA PRO A 25 -14.83 -22.76 3.41
C PRO A 25 -15.94 -21.77 3.78
N SER A 26 -17.12 -22.31 4.07
CA SER A 26 -18.25 -21.58 4.66
C SER A 26 -18.06 -21.47 6.17
N ILE A 27 -17.87 -20.27 6.69
CA ILE A 27 -17.85 -19.97 8.14
C ILE A 27 -19.06 -19.07 8.47
N PRO A 28 -19.82 -19.35 9.55
CA PRO A 28 -20.92 -18.50 9.98
C PRO A 28 -20.40 -17.29 10.77
N THR A 29 -20.74 -16.08 10.31
CA THR A 29 -20.45 -14.83 11.03
C THR A 29 -21.63 -14.42 11.94
N GLN A 30 -21.34 -14.18 13.22
CA GLN A 30 -22.25 -13.47 14.13
C GLN A 30 -21.98 -11.97 14.06
N SER A 31 -22.94 -11.21 13.57
CA SER A 31 -22.91 -9.74 13.50
C SER A 31 -23.32 -9.13 14.85
N GLY A 32 -22.34 -8.72 15.65
CA GLY A 32 -22.54 -7.84 16.81
C GLY A 32 -22.41 -6.37 16.39
N ARG A 33 -23.50 -5.60 16.46
CA ARG A 33 -23.53 -4.18 16.13
C ARG A 33 -22.90 -3.38 17.29
N VAL A 34 -21.71 -2.83 17.08
CA VAL A 34 -21.01 -2.01 18.09
C VAL A 34 -21.69 -0.64 18.18
N GLN A 35 -22.08 -0.25 19.40
CA GLN A 35 -22.60 1.08 19.70
C GLN A 35 -21.47 2.11 19.73
N LEU A 36 -21.65 3.21 18.97
CA LEU A 36 -20.83 4.42 19.02
C LEU A 36 -20.80 4.96 20.46
N ARG A 37 -19.65 4.84 21.14
CA ARG A 37 -19.38 5.51 22.41
C ARG A 37 -18.96 6.94 22.16
N SER A 38 -19.50 7.86 22.97
CA SER A 38 -19.19 9.29 22.92
C SER A 38 -17.70 9.54 23.14
N SER A 39 -17.13 10.37 22.27
CA SER A 39 -15.79 10.94 22.30
C SER A 39 -15.32 11.33 23.71
N PHE A 40 -14.42 10.54 24.28
CA PHE A 40 -13.53 10.99 25.34
C PHE A 40 -12.32 11.66 24.68
N LEU A 41 -12.06 12.92 25.05
CA LEU A 41 -10.86 13.64 24.66
C LEU A 41 -9.65 12.90 25.25
N VAL A 42 -8.97 12.11 24.41
CA VAL A 42 -7.63 11.61 24.69
C VAL A 42 -6.74 12.83 24.86
N GLU A 43 -6.21 13.04 26.07
CA GLU A 43 -5.20 14.08 26.27
C GLU A 43 -4.02 13.80 25.33
N PRO A 44 -3.67 14.73 24.41
CA PRO A 44 -2.54 14.52 23.52
C PRO A 44 -1.30 14.35 24.39
N LEU A 45 -0.56 13.24 24.15
CA LEU A 45 0.76 12.97 24.72
C LEU A 45 1.53 14.29 24.85
N ARG A 46 1.72 14.75 26.09
CA ARG A 46 2.53 15.94 26.39
C ARG A 46 3.92 15.71 25.81
N MET A 47 4.15 16.27 24.63
CA MET A 47 5.46 16.30 24.02
C MET A 47 6.34 17.20 24.88
N THR A 48 7.11 16.58 25.78
CA THR A 48 8.28 17.23 26.35
C THR A 48 9.13 17.70 25.18
N THR A 49 9.44 19.01 25.13
CA THR A 49 10.21 19.64 24.06
C THR A 49 11.67 19.23 24.15
N SER A 50 11.95 17.92 24.03
CA SER A 50 13.29 17.43 23.79
C SER A 50 13.70 17.86 22.38
N ASN A 51 14.95 18.31 22.23
CA ASN A 51 15.56 18.62 20.94
C ASN A 51 15.75 17.33 20.13
N SER A 52 14.67 16.69 19.70
CA SER A 52 14.75 15.53 18.83
C SER A 52 15.33 15.94 17.47
N LYS A 53 16.21 15.09 16.94
CA LYS A 53 16.87 15.29 15.64
C LYS A 53 15.80 15.43 14.53
N PRO A 54 16.03 16.23 13.47
CA PRO A 54 15.08 16.40 12.37
C PRO A 54 14.57 15.07 11.78
N GLN A 55 15.45 14.12 11.47
CA GLN A 55 15.08 12.76 11.02
C GLN A 55 14.11 12.02 11.96
N SER A 56 14.22 12.22 13.27
CA SER A 56 13.36 11.55 14.25
C SER A 56 11.95 12.15 14.22
N LYS A 57 11.83 13.47 14.01
CA LYS A 57 10.55 14.13 13.77
C LYS A 57 9.92 13.66 12.46
N LEU A 58 10.72 13.52 11.41
CA LEU A 58 10.28 12.99 10.11
C LEU A 58 9.79 11.55 10.24
N LEU A 59 10.57 10.66 10.88
CA LEU A 59 10.19 9.28 11.13
C LEU A 59 8.90 9.19 11.93
N LYS A 60 8.78 9.94 13.03
CA LYS A 60 7.57 9.94 13.86
C LYS A 60 6.35 10.38 13.05
N LYS A 61 6.47 11.46 12.27
CA LYS A 61 5.40 11.96 11.40
C LYS A 61 5.05 10.92 10.31
N LEU A 62 6.05 10.28 9.71
CA LEU A 62 5.84 9.23 8.71
C LEU A 62 5.09 8.06 9.32
N LEU A 63 5.56 7.48 10.43
CA LEU A 63 4.90 6.33 11.08
C LEU A 63 3.49 6.66 11.57
N GLN A 64 3.26 7.88 12.04
CA GLN A 64 1.93 8.34 12.47
C GLN A 64 0.94 8.42 11.30
N ASN A 65 1.39 8.87 10.13
CA ASN A 65 0.54 9.10 8.97
C ASN A 65 0.50 7.88 8.03
N PHE A 66 1.53 7.06 7.99
CA PHE A 66 1.69 5.93 7.05
C PHE A 66 1.17 4.63 7.68
N GLN A 67 -0.05 4.68 8.16
CA GLN A 67 -0.78 3.59 8.82
C GLN A 67 -2.28 3.78 8.56
N GLY A 68 -3.10 2.75 8.75
CA GLY A 68 -4.54 2.78 8.49
C GLY A 68 -4.93 2.35 7.09
N ASP A 69 -6.17 2.64 6.74
CA ASP A 69 -6.79 2.22 5.49
C ASP A 69 -6.89 3.40 4.52
N PHE A 70 -6.57 3.17 3.25
CA PHE A 70 -6.71 4.16 2.17
C PHE A 70 -7.33 3.55 0.92
N ASP A 71 -8.12 4.35 0.19
CA ASP A 71 -8.90 3.87 -0.95
C ASP A 71 -9.04 4.94 -2.05
N ASN A 72 -9.04 4.54 -3.33
CA ASN A 72 -9.17 5.47 -4.47
C ASN A 72 -10.55 5.46 -5.14
N TYR A 73 -11.60 4.93 -4.51
CA TYR A 73 -12.92 4.78 -5.12
C TYR A 73 -13.45 6.05 -5.79
N GLU A 74 -13.33 7.20 -5.12
CA GLU A 74 -13.80 8.49 -5.66
C GLU A 74 -13.12 8.87 -6.99
N GLN A 75 -11.81 8.60 -7.12
CA GLN A 75 -11.07 8.81 -8.35
C GLN A 75 -11.62 7.91 -9.46
N VAL A 76 -11.87 6.64 -9.16
CA VAL A 76 -12.40 5.68 -10.14
C VAL A 76 -13.82 6.06 -10.58
N VAL A 77 -14.67 6.53 -9.66
CA VAL A 77 -16.00 7.05 -10.01
C VAL A 77 -15.88 8.23 -10.98
N ALA A 78 -14.97 9.17 -10.70
CA ALA A 78 -14.74 10.33 -11.57
C ALA A 78 -14.20 9.92 -12.96
N ASP A 79 -13.32 8.93 -13.02
CA ASP A 79 -12.82 8.36 -14.28
C ASP A 79 -13.94 7.73 -15.09
N ARG A 80 -14.80 6.92 -14.47
CA ARG A 80 -15.93 6.27 -15.17
C ARG A 80 -16.96 7.28 -15.66
N GLN A 81 -17.20 8.37 -14.93
CA GLN A 81 -18.04 9.47 -15.40
C GLN A 81 -17.47 10.14 -16.66
N GLN A 82 -16.16 10.11 -16.84
CA GLN A 82 -15.44 10.60 -18.02
C GLN A 82 -15.21 9.51 -19.08
N GLN A 83 -15.82 8.33 -18.92
CA GLN A 83 -15.64 7.17 -19.81
C GLN A 83 -14.19 6.66 -19.90
N LYS A 84 -13.35 6.96 -18.91
CA LYS A 84 -12.00 6.41 -18.83
C LYS A 84 -12.05 5.00 -18.26
N LEU A 85 -11.61 4.03 -19.07
CA LEU A 85 -11.42 2.64 -18.66
C LEU A 85 -10.03 2.48 -18.00
N PRO A 86 -9.80 1.45 -17.18
CA PRO A 86 -8.48 1.16 -16.62
C PRO A 86 -7.36 1.12 -17.67
N ARG A 87 -6.11 1.23 -17.20
CA ARG A 87 -4.89 0.95 -17.97
C ARG A 87 -4.73 1.83 -19.21
N GLU A 88 -4.66 1.23 -20.40
CA GLU A 88 -4.55 1.93 -21.68
C GLU A 88 -5.73 2.89 -21.92
N GLY A 89 -6.86 2.69 -21.23
CA GLY A 89 -8.00 3.62 -21.24
C GLY A 89 -7.79 4.90 -20.42
N GLY A 90 -6.66 5.04 -19.73
CA GLY A 90 -6.26 6.25 -18.98
C GLY A 90 -6.95 6.44 -17.63
N GLY A 91 -7.89 5.56 -17.27
CA GLY A 91 -8.53 5.52 -15.96
C GLY A 91 -7.82 4.57 -15.00
N HIS A 92 -8.24 4.61 -13.74
CA HIS A 92 -7.63 3.83 -12.67
C HIS A 92 -8.45 2.57 -12.34
N GLU A 93 -7.77 1.51 -11.91
CA GLU A 93 -8.38 0.40 -11.17
C GLU A 93 -8.80 0.84 -9.77
N HIS A 94 -9.88 0.25 -9.23
CA HIS A 94 -10.27 0.47 -7.83
C HIS A 94 -9.49 -0.47 -6.93
N PHE A 95 -8.71 0.08 -6.03
CA PHE A 95 -8.07 -0.68 -4.98
C PHE A 95 -8.00 0.06 -3.65
N HIS A 96 -7.73 -0.75 -2.64
CA HIS A 96 -7.60 -0.37 -1.26
C HIS A 96 -6.22 -0.79 -0.76
N VAL A 97 -5.66 -0.03 0.19
CA VAL A 97 -4.48 -0.44 0.95
C VAL A 97 -4.73 -0.33 2.45
N THR A 98 -4.40 -1.40 3.17
CA THR A 98 -4.36 -1.42 4.63
C THR A 98 -2.89 -1.46 5.07
N LEU A 99 -2.48 -0.51 5.91
CA LEU A 99 -1.14 -0.35 6.46
C LEU A 99 -1.17 -0.58 7.98
N ILE A 100 -0.62 -1.70 8.45
CA ILE A 100 -0.70 -2.13 9.86
C ILE A 100 0.69 -2.04 10.50
N PRO A 101 0.90 -1.19 11.52
CA PRO A 101 2.15 -1.14 12.26
C PRO A 101 2.48 -2.47 12.94
N LEU A 102 3.78 -2.80 12.99
CA LEU A 102 4.30 -3.98 13.66
C LEU A 102 5.23 -3.59 14.83
N SER A 103 5.26 -4.45 15.86
CA SER A 103 6.27 -4.37 16.92
C SER A 103 7.64 -4.77 16.36
N ILE A 104 8.57 -3.82 16.35
CA ILE A 104 9.93 -3.99 15.81
C ILE A 104 10.75 -5.01 16.62
N GLU A 105 10.42 -5.19 17.89
CA GLU A 105 11.08 -6.11 18.81
C GLU A 105 10.98 -7.55 18.31
N LYS A 106 9.86 -7.88 17.65
CA LYS A 106 9.52 -9.22 17.16
C LYS A 106 10.06 -9.56 15.76
N LEU A 107 10.59 -8.58 15.05
CA LEU A 107 11.13 -8.76 13.69
C LEU A 107 12.63 -9.10 13.71
N PRO A 108 13.24 -9.65 12.66
CA PRO A 108 14.69 -9.89 12.65
C PRO A 108 15.54 -8.61 12.75
N GLU A 109 16.71 -8.69 13.40
CA GLU A 109 17.61 -7.52 13.58
C GLU A 109 18.18 -7.00 12.26
N TYR A 110 18.45 -7.89 11.29
CA TYR A 110 19.00 -7.52 9.97
C TYR A 110 18.10 -6.56 9.19
N MET A 111 16.81 -6.47 9.53
CA MET A 111 15.87 -5.54 8.90
C MET A 111 16.13 -4.07 9.23
N PHE A 112 16.91 -3.81 10.29
CA PHE A 112 17.16 -2.48 10.83
C PHE A 112 18.69 -2.24 10.90
N PRO A 113 19.30 -1.70 9.83
CA PRO A 113 20.75 -1.55 9.74
C PRO A 113 21.41 -0.76 10.87
N ASN A 114 20.65 0.08 11.57
CA ASN A 114 21.11 0.92 12.67
C ASN A 114 20.67 0.42 14.07
N GLY A 115 20.17 -0.82 14.15
CA GLY A 115 19.60 -1.41 15.37
C GLY A 115 18.10 -1.12 15.55
N LYS A 116 17.50 -1.78 16.53
CA LYS A 116 16.05 -1.70 16.87
C LYS A 116 15.73 -0.68 17.96
N GLU A 117 16.34 0.49 17.92
CA GLU A 117 15.93 1.56 18.83
C GLU A 117 14.64 2.18 18.29
N SER A 118 13.57 2.18 19.10
CA SER A 118 12.23 2.65 18.69
C SER A 118 12.21 4.09 18.19
N ASP A 119 13.12 4.94 18.67
CA ASP A 119 13.25 6.33 18.21
C ASP A 119 13.85 6.45 16.80
N ASN A 120 14.37 5.35 16.24
CA ASN A 120 15.14 5.31 15.00
C ASN A 120 14.56 4.37 13.95
N CYS A 121 13.54 3.57 14.26
CA CYS A 121 12.90 2.67 13.29
C CYS A 121 11.43 2.37 13.56
N GLY A 122 10.77 1.76 12.57
CA GLY A 122 9.42 1.24 12.63
C GLY A 122 9.23 0.18 11.55
N ALA A 123 8.14 -0.58 11.64
CA ALA A 123 7.78 -1.54 10.59
C ALA A 123 6.27 -1.57 10.40
N LEU A 124 5.84 -1.96 9.21
CA LEU A 124 4.42 -2.13 8.90
C LEU A 124 4.21 -3.21 7.84
N ILE A 125 3.02 -3.81 7.86
CA ILE A 125 2.51 -4.66 6.78
C ILE A 125 1.65 -3.79 5.89
N ALA A 126 1.81 -3.93 4.57
CA ALA A 126 0.97 -3.31 3.58
C ALA A 126 0.24 -4.38 2.76
N ALA A 127 -1.09 -4.37 2.82
CA ALA A 127 -1.96 -5.24 2.04
C ALA A 127 -2.77 -4.41 1.05
N TYR A 128 -2.54 -4.62 -0.24
CA TYR A 128 -3.28 -3.98 -1.33
C TYR A 128 -4.24 -4.99 -1.94
N TYR A 129 -5.51 -4.62 -2.05
CA TYR A 129 -6.55 -5.49 -2.57
C TYR A 129 -7.55 -4.73 -3.44
N PHE A 130 -8.10 -5.43 -4.42
CA PHE A 130 -9.02 -4.81 -5.39
C PHE A 130 -10.42 -4.65 -4.83
N ASP A 131 -11.11 -3.64 -5.36
CA ASP A 131 -12.57 -3.52 -5.31
C ASP A 131 -13.13 -3.49 -3.86
N GLY A 132 -12.34 -3.06 -2.88
CA GLY A 132 -12.70 -3.13 -1.45
C GLY A 132 -12.97 -4.56 -0.96
N MET A 133 -12.27 -5.56 -1.50
CA MET A 133 -12.39 -6.98 -1.12
C MET A 133 -11.08 -7.48 -0.49
N PRO A 134 -10.97 -7.58 0.84
CA PRO A 134 -9.74 -8.03 1.52
C PRO A 134 -9.23 -9.40 1.06
N ASN A 135 -10.11 -10.31 0.62
CA ASN A 135 -9.72 -11.61 0.08
C ASN A 135 -9.12 -11.56 -1.35
N ARG A 136 -9.06 -10.38 -1.98
CA ARG A 136 -8.46 -10.16 -3.31
C ARG A 136 -7.18 -9.34 -3.23
N ILE A 137 -6.34 -9.67 -2.24
CA ILE A 137 -4.99 -9.11 -2.13
C ILE A 137 -4.20 -9.39 -3.41
N PHE A 138 -3.73 -8.33 -4.04
CA PHE A 138 -2.78 -8.39 -5.14
C PHE A 138 -1.42 -7.83 -4.73
N ARG A 139 -1.19 -7.33 -3.52
CA ARG A 139 0.19 -7.05 -3.07
C ARG A 139 0.24 -7.13 -1.56
N LEU A 140 1.17 -7.90 -1.04
CA LEU A 140 1.38 -8.04 0.40
C LEU A 140 2.86 -7.84 0.70
N ARG A 141 3.20 -6.82 1.49
CA ARG A 141 4.60 -6.46 1.76
C ARG A 141 4.80 -6.16 3.23
N LEU A 142 6.01 -6.39 3.70
CA LEU A 142 6.50 -5.81 4.95
C LEU A 142 7.46 -4.67 4.60
N TYR A 143 7.28 -3.52 5.23
CA TYR A 143 8.19 -2.39 5.12
C TYR A 143 8.93 -2.23 6.44
N SER A 144 10.26 -2.22 6.39
CA SER A 144 11.08 -1.74 7.51
C SER A 144 11.49 -0.30 7.23
N ILE A 145 11.28 0.58 8.19
CA ILE A 145 11.50 2.03 8.07
C ILE A 145 12.52 2.41 9.13
N TYR A 146 13.57 3.14 8.75
CA TYR A 146 14.64 3.49 9.67
C TYR A 146 15.32 4.80 9.30
N THR A 147 15.86 5.48 10.30
CA THR A 147 16.74 6.65 10.09
C THR A 147 18.15 6.19 9.75
N ASN A 148 18.84 6.95 8.89
CA ASN A 148 20.26 6.73 8.62
C ASN A 148 21.10 7.68 9.49
N LYS A 149 22.17 7.19 10.12
CA LYS A 149 23.06 8.04 10.93
C LYS A 149 23.77 9.11 10.10
N ASP A 150 24.00 8.82 8.81
CA ASP A 150 24.72 9.70 7.89
C ASP A 150 23.80 10.67 7.13
N ASP A 151 22.47 10.50 7.21
CA ASP A 151 21.49 11.33 6.50
C ASP A 151 20.41 11.81 7.47
N THR A 152 20.54 13.06 7.91
CA THR A 152 19.68 13.67 8.94
C THR A 152 18.37 14.23 8.44
N GLU A 153 18.19 14.26 7.12
CA GLU A 153 17.05 14.91 6.47
C GLU A 153 16.06 13.91 5.87
N SER A 154 16.35 12.62 5.99
CA SER A 154 15.54 11.57 5.38
C SER A 154 15.34 10.35 6.27
N VAL A 155 14.39 9.52 5.82
CA VAL A 155 14.09 8.21 6.40
C VAL A 155 14.15 7.19 5.27
N CYS A 156 14.85 6.08 5.52
CA CYS A 156 14.95 4.98 4.57
C CYS A 156 13.84 3.96 4.81
N MET A 157 13.41 3.28 3.76
CA MET A 157 12.46 2.19 3.82
C MET A 157 12.95 1.03 2.95
N LYS A 158 13.03 -0.16 3.53
CA LYS A 158 13.29 -1.42 2.83
C LYS A 158 12.02 -2.23 2.70
N LEU A 159 11.90 -2.96 1.61
CA LEU A 159 10.71 -3.73 1.27
C LEU A 159 11.03 -5.22 1.30
N TYR A 160 10.15 -5.99 1.91
CA TYR A 160 10.25 -7.43 2.02
C TYR A 160 9.00 -8.09 1.47
N THR A 161 9.19 -9.23 0.80
CA THR A 161 8.15 -10.24 0.61
C THR A 161 8.19 -11.23 1.74
N PHE A 162 7.08 -11.91 1.97
CA PHE A 162 7.00 -13.02 2.91
C PHE A 162 7.46 -14.30 2.21
N ASP A 163 7.90 -15.29 2.97
CA ASP A 163 7.96 -16.64 2.45
C ASP A 163 6.55 -17.12 2.03
N LYS A 164 6.48 -18.18 1.25
CA LYS A 164 5.23 -18.62 0.61
C LYS A 164 4.17 -19.10 1.62
N GLU A 165 4.59 -19.72 2.71
CA GLU A 165 3.68 -20.29 3.69
C GLU A 165 3.10 -19.18 4.58
N LEU A 166 3.94 -18.27 5.07
CA LEU A 166 3.47 -17.10 5.80
C LEU A 166 2.55 -16.22 4.94
N GLU A 167 2.92 -15.96 3.67
CA GLU A 167 2.05 -15.20 2.76
C GLU A 167 0.68 -15.87 2.59
N MET A 168 0.65 -17.19 2.46
CA MET A 168 -0.59 -17.97 2.34
C MET A 168 -1.46 -17.82 3.60
N ILE A 169 -0.87 -17.96 4.79
CA ILE A 169 -1.58 -17.82 6.08
C ILE A 169 -2.19 -16.43 6.19
N LEU A 170 -1.41 -15.36 5.95
CA LEU A 170 -1.88 -13.98 6.03
C LEU A 170 -3.04 -13.70 5.07
N ARG A 171 -2.98 -14.26 3.84
CA ARG A 171 -4.07 -14.15 2.87
C ARG A 171 -5.34 -14.86 3.33
N GLN A 172 -5.22 -15.99 4.01
CA GLN A 172 -6.37 -16.74 4.54
C GLN A 172 -7.06 -16.03 5.72
N THR A 173 -6.32 -15.20 6.46
CA THR A 173 -6.82 -14.45 7.63
C THR A 173 -7.05 -12.96 7.36
N CYS A 174 -7.15 -12.56 6.08
CA CYS A 174 -7.23 -11.15 5.70
C CYS A 174 -8.45 -10.39 6.23
N ASP A 175 -9.58 -11.07 6.46
CA ASP A 175 -10.81 -10.47 7.00
C ASP A 175 -10.64 -9.96 8.45
N ASP A 176 -9.73 -10.57 9.22
CA ASP A 176 -9.42 -10.21 10.62
C ASP A 176 -7.97 -9.72 10.79
N SER A 177 -7.41 -9.13 9.73
CA SER A 177 -6.00 -8.70 9.65
C SER A 177 -5.47 -7.92 10.87
N LEU A 178 -6.26 -7.03 11.47
CA LEU A 178 -5.83 -6.25 12.65
C LEU A 178 -5.71 -7.07 13.95
N LYS A 179 -6.44 -8.18 14.06
CA LYS A 179 -6.41 -9.03 15.26
C LYS A 179 -5.27 -10.03 15.17
N ASP A 180 -5.11 -10.63 13.99
CA ASP A 180 -4.35 -11.88 13.90
C ASP A 180 -2.95 -11.67 13.33
N TRP A 181 -2.74 -10.74 12.40
CA TRP A 181 -1.49 -10.71 11.62
C TRP A 181 -0.24 -10.44 12.45
N CYS A 182 -0.30 -9.54 13.42
CA CYS A 182 0.82 -9.27 14.31
C CYS A 182 1.26 -10.53 15.07
N GLN A 183 0.29 -11.23 15.67
CA GLN A 183 0.54 -12.45 16.44
C GLN A 183 0.98 -13.60 15.54
N LEU A 184 0.38 -13.73 14.35
CA LEU A 184 0.73 -14.76 13.36
C LEU A 184 2.18 -14.60 12.90
N ILE A 185 2.59 -13.38 12.56
CA ILE A 185 3.97 -13.11 12.12
C ILE A 185 4.95 -13.35 13.25
N GLU A 186 4.65 -12.89 14.47
CA GLU A 186 5.49 -13.14 15.64
C GLU A 186 5.68 -14.66 15.87
N SER A 187 4.57 -15.41 15.88
CA SER A 187 4.60 -16.87 16.09
C SER A 187 5.38 -17.57 14.98
N TYR A 188 5.10 -17.22 13.73
CA TYR A 188 5.75 -17.83 12.57
C TYR A 188 7.25 -17.55 12.54
N THR A 189 7.64 -16.29 12.77
CA THR A 189 9.06 -15.88 12.79
C THR A 189 9.81 -16.55 13.95
N SER A 190 9.16 -16.76 15.09
CA SER A 190 9.76 -17.47 16.23
C SER A 190 10.05 -18.94 15.93
N GLU A 191 9.25 -19.57 15.06
CA GLU A 191 9.39 -20.98 14.67
C GLU A 191 10.36 -21.16 13.48
N HIS A 192 10.30 -20.28 12.49
CA HIS A 192 11.02 -20.43 11.21
C HIS A 192 12.28 -19.56 11.10
N GLY A 193 12.47 -18.61 12.02
CA GLY A 193 13.62 -17.72 12.05
C GLY A 193 13.64 -16.71 10.90
N ASP A 194 14.87 -16.34 10.51
CA ASP A 194 15.16 -15.22 9.62
C ASP A 194 14.69 -15.42 8.16
N ASP A 195 14.42 -16.67 7.75
CA ASP A 195 14.00 -17.05 6.40
C ASP A 195 12.53 -16.69 6.08
N SER A 196 11.79 -16.20 7.07
CA SER A 196 10.37 -15.80 6.93
C SER A 196 10.18 -14.59 6.00
N PHE A 197 11.25 -13.86 5.70
CA PHE A 197 11.20 -12.62 4.91
C PHE A 197 12.31 -12.58 3.87
N VAL A 198 11.94 -12.17 2.65
CA VAL A 198 12.85 -12.04 1.53
C VAL A 198 12.97 -10.57 1.16
N LEU A 199 14.16 -10.01 1.31
CA LEU A 199 14.46 -8.62 0.92
C LEU A 199 14.27 -8.45 -0.59
N LEU A 200 13.55 -7.40 -0.98
CA LEU A 200 13.51 -6.95 -2.37
C LEU A 200 14.73 -6.08 -2.64
N GLU A 201 15.79 -6.71 -3.11
CA GLU A 201 17.04 -6.01 -3.40
C GLU A 201 16.83 -4.84 -4.37
N ARG A 202 17.52 -3.74 -4.10
CA ARG A 202 17.50 -2.49 -4.87
C ARG A 202 16.16 -1.74 -4.84
N CYS A 203 15.14 -2.22 -4.13
CA CYS A 203 13.85 -1.54 -3.98
C CYS A 203 13.82 -0.52 -2.83
N ASP A 204 14.96 -0.11 -2.29
CA ASP A 204 15.04 0.85 -1.19
C ASP A 204 14.38 2.19 -1.56
N ILE A 205 13.59 2.73 -0.64
CA ILE A 205 12.87 4.00 -0.78
C ILE A 205 13.42 5.01 0.23
N LYS A 206 13.56 6.26 -0.20
CA LYS A 206 13.94 7.40 0.64
C LYS A 206 12.77 8.35 0.78
N TRP A 207 12.40 8.65 2.03
CA TRP A 207 11.38 9.62 2.41
C TRP A 207 12.00 10.95 2.84
N THR A 208 11.50 12.07 2.33
CA THR A 208 11.98 13.43 2.62
C THR A 208 10.82 14.41 2.77
N ASN A 209 11.03 15.54 3.46
CA ASN A 209 10.07 16.66 3.39
C ASN A 209 10.15 17.42 2.06
N ASP A 210 11.29 17.33 1.37
CA ASP A 210 11.51 18.02 0.11
C ASP A 210 10.89 17.28 -1.07
N ILE A 211 10.33 18.06 -2.00
CA ILE A 211 9.84 17.57 -3.28
C ILE A 211 11.04 17.37 -4.20
N ASP A 212 11.27 16.14 -4.65
CA ASP A 212 12.09 15.91 -5.84
C ASP A 212 11.34 16.41 -7.08
N GLU A 213 11.80 17.54 -7.65
CA GLU A 213 11.12 18.21 -8.77
C GLU A 213 11.05 17.39 -10.06
N ILE A 214 11.95 16.42 -10.24
CA ILE A 214 12.00 15.56 -11.42
C ILE A 214 11.01 14.41 -11.23
N ARG A 215 11.01 13.80 -10.06
CA ARG A 215 10.19 12.61 -9.77
C ARG A 215 8.75 12.98 -9.48
N HIS A 216 8.54 13.92 -8.58
CA HIS A 216 7.20 14.39 -8.25
C HIS A 216 6.67 15.40 -9.28
N SER A 217 7.03 15.23 -10.55
CA SER A 217 6.55 16.01 -11.68
C SER A 217 5.02 16.00 -11.79
N TYR A 218 4.37 14.95 -11.29
CA TYR A 218 2.91 14.87 -11.19
C TYR A 218 2.30 15.95 -10.29
N LEU A 219 3.01 16.43 -9.26
CA LEU A 219 2.53 17.53 -8.40
C LEU A 219 2.48 18.86 -9.18
N LYS A 220 3.43 19.08 -10.09
CA LYS A 220 3.44 20.24 -10.99
C LYS A 220 2.40 20.10 -12.11
N LYS A 221 2.24 18.89 -12.65
CA LYS A 221 1.30 18.60 -13.74
C LYS A 221 -0.16 18.65 -13.28
N PHE A 222 -0.43 18.27 -12.03
CA PHE A 222 -1.78 18.19 -11.47
C PHE A 222 -1.88 18.92 -10.13
N PRO A 223 -1.73 20.26 -10.12
CA PRO A 223 -1.76 21.04 -8.87
C PRO A 223 -3.10 20.95 -8.15
N SER A 224 -4.19 20.61 -8.85
CA SER A 224 -5.51 20.39 -8.27
C SER A 224 -5.59 19.15 -7.36
N LEU A 225 -4.57 18.29 -7.37
CA LEU A 225 -4.49 17.12 -6.49
C LEU A 225 -3.95 17.46 -5.10
N LEU A 226 -3.34 18.64 -4.95
CA LEU A 226 -2.78 19.08 -3.68
C LEU A 226 -3.92 19.42 -2.71
N PRO A 227 -3.86 18.96 -1.45
CA PRO A 227 -4.81 19.39 -0.43
C PRO A 227 -4.83 20.92 -0.33
N ASN A 228 -6.02 21.51 -0.16
CA ASN A 228 -6.18 22.95 -0.05
C ASN A 228 -5.47 23.53 1.20
N ASP A 229 -5.25 22.71 2.22
CA ASP A 229 -4.56 23.12 3.44
C ASP A 229 -3.04 22.99 3.28
N ALA A 230 -2.44 24.07 2.77
CA ALA A 230 -1.00 24.24 2.67
C ALA A 230 -0.25 24.10 4.02
N ASN A 231 -0.96 24.07 5.16
CA ASN A 231 -0.34 23.84 6.46
C ASN A 231 -0.06 22.36 6.74
N THR A 232 -0.64 21.43 5.98
CA THR A 232 -0.28 20.01 6.09
C THR A 232 0.93 19.73 5.20
N ALA A 233 2.12 19.86 5.78
CA ALA A 233 3.36 19.50 5.09
C ALA A 233 3.29 18.02 4.68
N ALA A 234 3.47 17.73 3.40
CA ALA A 234 3.57 16.37 2.90
C ALA A 234 4.90 15.70 3.31
N ILE A 235 5.01 14.40 3.09
CA ILE A 235 6.28 13.68 3.03
C ILE A 235 6.33 12.95 1.70
N HIS A 236 7.45 13.05 1.00
CA HIS A 236 7.63 12.54 -0.35
C HIS A 236 8.59 11.36 -0.34
N ALA A 237 8.40 10.40 -1.25
CA ALA A 237 9.25 9.23 -1.35
C ALA A 237 9.63 8.91 -2.79
N VAL A 238 10.88 8.49 -2.97
CA VAL A 238 11.42 8.02 -4.25
C VAL A 238 12.25 6.75 -4.05
N MET A 239 12.31 5.90 -5.07
CA MET A 239 13.29 4.81 -5.10
C MET A 239 14.73 5.37 -5.18
N ILE A 240 15.65 4.76 -4.43
CA ILE A 240 17.03 5.24 -4.28
C ILE A 240 17.92 4.77 -5.43
N ASN A 241 17.75 3.52 -5.88
CA ASN A 241 18.69 2.89 -6.80
C ASN A 241 18.42 3.26 -8.27
N ASP A 242 19.49 3.43 -9.05
CA ASP A 242 19.45 3.80 -10.49
C ASP A 242 18.50 4.97 -10.82
N HIS A 243 18.30 5.86 -9.85
CA HIS A 243 17.42 7.00 -9.98
C HIS A 243 17.78 7.79 -11.24
N GLU A 244 19.06 8.15 -11.39
CA GLU A 244 19.62 8.91 -12.50
C GLU A 244 19.42 8.25 -13.88
N LYS A 245 19.11 6.95 -13.91
CA LYS A 245 18.84 6.18 -15.14
C LYS A 245 17.35 5.98 -15.42
N GLY A 246 16.49 6.72 -14.73
CA GLY A 246 15.06 6.63 -14.91
C GLY A 246 14.40 5.47 -14.16
N GLY A 247 14.96 5.03 -13.04
CA GLY A 247 14.35 4.02 -12.15
C GLY A 247 15.15 2.73 -12.04
N VAL A 248 14.75 1.89 -11.08
CA VAL A 248 15.46 0.66 -10.72
C VAL A 248 15.27 -0.39 -11.81
N LEU A 249 16.37 -1.00 -12.26
CA LEU A 249 16.32 -2.13 -13.17
C LEU A 249 16.12 -3.44 -12.38
N LEU A 250 15.00 -4.13 -12.61
CA LEU A 250 14.63 -5.36 -11.91
C LEU A 250 14.20 -6.44 -12.90
N GLU A 251 14.54 -7.69 -12.63
CA GLU A 251 14.03 -8.82 -13.41
C GLU A 251 12.53 -9.02 -13.12
N SER A 252 11.74 -9.21 -14.17
CA SER A 252 10.32 -9.48 -14.05
C SER A 252 10.08 -10.87 -13.47
N GLN A 253 9.43 -10.92 -12.31
CA GLN A 253 8.97 -12.18 -11.70
C GLN A 253 7.92 -12.92 -12.55
N MET A 254 7.23 -12.21 -13.45
CA MET A 254 6.22 -12.80 -14.34
C MET A 254 6.79 -13.33 -15.66
N ALA A 255 7.92 -12.77 -16.09
CA ALA A 255 8.57 -13.10 -17.34
C ALA A 255 10.08 -13.19 -17.11
N PRO A 256 10.58 -14.32 -16.56
CA PRO A 256 12.02 -14.52 -16.34
C PRO A 256 12.83 -14.21 -17.60
N GLY A 257 13.96 -13.53 -17.42
CA GLY A 257 14.80 -13.00 -18.50
C GLY A 257 14.34 -11.66 -19.09
N THR A 258 13.18 -11.14 -18.70
CA THR A 258 12.75 -9.78 -19.05
C THR A 258 13.07 -8.83 -17.92
N TYR A 259 13.61 -7.65 -18.23
CA TYR A 259 13.91 -6.63 -17.22
C TYR A 259 12.96 -5.46 -17.35
N LEU A 260 12.56 -4.89 -16.21
CA LEU A 260 11.74 -3.70 -16.13
C LEU A 260 12.50 -2.57 -15.43
N ARG A 261 12.25 -1.33 -15.88
CA ARG A 261 12.60 -0.11 -15.17
C ARG A 261 11.41 0.34 -14.35
N ILE A 262 11.55 0.22 -13.03
CA ILE A 262 10.51 0.54 -12.06
C ILE A 262 10.76 1.94 -11.49
N GLN A 263 9.69 2.74 -11.47
CA GLN A 263 9.64 4.10 -10.97
C GLN A 263 8.48 4.21 -10.00
N ASP A 264 8.76 4.08 -8.71
CA ASP A 264 7.78 4.26 -7.65
C ASP A 264 8.04 5.59 -6.95
N GLU A 265 7.00 6.42 -6.88
CA GLU A 265 7.03 7.75 -6.29
C GLU A 265 5.78 7.94 -5.43
N LEU A 266 5.97 8.37 -4.20
CA LEU A 266 4.90 8.49 -3.21
C LEU A 266 4.85 9.91 -2.66
N SER A 267 3.65 10.40 -2.34
CA SER A 267 3.49 11.61 -1.54
C SER A 267 2.40 11.38 -0.50
N LEU A 268 2.71 11.63 0.76
CA LEU A 268 1.84 11.35 1.90
C LEU A 268 1.50 12.63 2.65
N TRP A 269 0.20 12.91 2.76
CA TRP A 269 -0.40 13.88 3.67
C TRP A 269 -1.12 13.18 4.81
N ASN A 270 -1.76 13.97 5.68
CA ASN A 270 -2.54 13.42 6.77
C ASN A 270 -3.72 12.58 6.28
N ASP A 271 -4.38 12.93 5.19
CA ASP A 271 -5.63 12.34 4.70
C ASP A 271 -5.55 11.77 3.27
N LEU A 272 -4.38 11.87 2.65
CA LEU A 272 -4.16 11.52 1.25
C LEU A 272 -2.80 10.84 1.06
N LEU A 273 -2.80 9.70 0.38
CA LEU A 273 -1.60 9.05 -0.14
C LEU A 273 -1.69 9.05 -1.67
N LEU A 274 -0.74 9.73 -2.31
CA LEU A 274 -0.56 9.68 -3.77
C LEU A 274 0.46 8.59 -4.11
N ILE A 275 0.08 7.69 -5.02
CA ILE A 275 0.94 6.59 -5.50
C ILE A 275 1.13 6.74 -7.00
N ASN A 276 2.37 6.98 -7.42
CA ASN A 276 2.73 7.07 -8.83
C ASN A 276 3.67 5.94 -9.28
N ASP A 277 3.16 4.71 -9.23
CA ASP A 277 3.89 3.50 -9.66
C ASP A 277 3.88 3.40 -11.19
N ARG A 278 5.05 3.17 -11.78
CA ARG A 278 5.22 2.93 -13.23
C ARG A 278 6.30 1.89 -13.49
N GLY A 279 6.03 0.96 -14.39
CA GLY A 279 7.01 0.00 -14.88
C GLY A 279 7.12 0.03 -16.40
N HIS A 280 8.34 0.12 -16.90
CA HIS A 280 8.64 0.11 -18.33
C HIS A 280 9.51 -1.08 -18.68
N ASP A 281 9.30 -1.67 -19.84
CA ASP A 281 10.22 -2.64 -20.42
C ASP A 281 11.61 -2.00 -20.60
N ALA A 282 12.66 -2.66 -20.10
CA ALA A 282 13.99 -2.08 -20.09
C ALA A 282 14.62 -1.94 -21.48
N ASP A 283 14.20 -2.76 -22.45
CA ASP A 283 14.79 -2.82 -23.79
C ASP A 283 14.11 -1.84 -24.75
N ASN A 284 12.78 -1.75 -24.68
CA ASN A 284 11.99 -0.94 -25.63
C ASN A 284 11.26 0.25 -24.99
N THR A 285 11.40 0.46 -23.67
CA THR A 285 10.80 1.56 -22.90
C THR A 285 9.27 1.61 -22.91
N ARG A 286 8.60 0.59 -23.47
CA ARG A 286 7.14 0.50 -23.47
C ARG A 286 6.66 0.34 -22.04
N MET A 287 5.64 1.09 -21.67
CA MET A 287 4.96 0.91 -20.40
C MET A 287 4.37 -0.50 -20.29
N VAL A 288 4.62 -1.15 -19.16
CA VAL A 288 4.14 -2.51 -18.85
C VAL A 288 3.03 -2.46 -17.82
N TYR A 289 3.14 -1.57 -16.83
CA TYR A 289 2.11 -1.38 -15.80
C TYR A 289 2.21 0.00 -15.14
N GLY A 290 1.18 0.37 -14.40
CA GLY A 290 1.14 1.59 -13.58
C GLY A 290 0.28 2.70 -14.20
N ASN A 291 0.58 3.95 -13.85
CA ASN A 291 -0.21 5.11 -14.27
C ASN A 291 0.11 5.60 -15.69
N TRP A 292 -0.71 5.20 -16.66
CA TRP A 292 -0.48 5.48 -18.09
C TRP A 292 -0.47 6.97 -18.46
N GLU A 293 -1.31 7.79 -17.82
CA GLU A 293 -1.34 9.25 -18.04
C GLU A 293 -0.40 10.03 -17.10
N GLY A 294 0.29 9.32 -16.19
CA GLY A 294 1.09 9.88 -15.10
C GLY A 294 0.27 10.57 -14.01
N VAL A 295 -1.06 10.37 -13.98
CA VAL A 295 -1.93 10.78 -12.87
C VAL A 295 -1.71 9.78 -11.74
N PRO A 296 -1.32 10.20 -10.52
CA PRO A 296 -1.15 9.28 -9.41
C PRO A 296 -2.48 8.69 -8.96
N TYR A 297 -2.47 7.50 -8.38
CA TYR A 297 -3.59 7.00 -7.60
C TYR A 297 -3.81 7.92 -6.39
N GLN A 298 -5.05 8.35 -6.20
CA GLN A 298 -5.44 9.26 -5.12
C GLN A 298 -6.09 8.46 -3.99
N MET A 299 -5.27 7.93 -3.10
CA MET A 299 -5.72 7.08 -2.00
C MET A 299 -6.19 7.95 -0.84
N LYS A 300 -7.49 8.11 -0.66
CA LYS A 300 -8.08 8.86 0.45
C LYS A 300 -8.06 8.02 1.71
N ARG A 301 -7.70 8.61 2.83
CA ARG A 301 -7.76 7.92 4.13
C ARG A 301 -9.20 7.54 4.45
N VAL A 302 -9.40 6.28 4.82
CA VAL A 302 -10.66 5.72 5.29
C VAL A 302 -10.65 5.60 6.81
N THR A 303 -9.53 5.17 7.39
CA THR A 303 -9.38 4.99 8.84
C THR A 303 -8.05 5.52 9.36
N ASN A 304 -8.03 5.85 10.65
CA ASN A 304 -6.83 5.78 11.48
C ASN A 304 -6.82 4.45 12.22
N LEU A 305 -5.64 3.90 12.50
CA LEU A 305 -5.52 2.88 13.54
C LEU A 305 -5.24 3.55 14.89
N VAL A 306 -6.04 3.17 15.87
CA VAL A 306 -5.90 3.57 17.26
C VAL A 306 -5.51 2.33 18.05
N GLN A 307 -4.45 2.44 18.85
CA GLN A 307 -4.01 1.34 19.70
C GLN A 307 -5.05 1.13 20.82
N VAL A 308 -5.43 -0.12 21.06
CA VAL A 308 -6.34 -0.48 22.17
C VAL A 308 -5.63 -0.23 23.50
N GLU A 309 -6.39 0.03 24.57
CA GLU A 309 -5.86 0.41 25.90
C GLU A 309 -4.81 -0.58 26.47
N ASP A 310 -4.90 -1.86 26.10
CA ASP A 310 -3.96 -2.90 26.53
C ASP A 310 -2.65 -2.92 25.73
N GLY A 311 -2.56 -2.13 24.66
CA GLY A 311 -1.43 -2.05 23.76
C GLY A 311 -1.26 -3.24 22.81
N SER A 312 -2.14 -4.24 22.87
CA SER A 312 -1.95 -5.53 22.21
C SER A 312 -2.39 -5.55 20.74
N SER A 313 -3.30 -4.65 20.38
CA SER A 313 -3.96 -4.63 19.08
C SER A 313 -4.35 -3.21 18.65
N PHE A 314 -4.87 -3.12 17.43
CA PHE A 314 -5.36 -1.87 16.85
C PHE A 314 -6.85 -1.98 16.51
N GLU A 315 -7.56 -0.88 16.70
CA GLU A 315 -8.92 -0.68 16.22
C GLU A 315 -8.94 0.38 15.10
N ARG A 316 -9.92 0.27 14.22
CA ARG A 316 -10.17 1.25 13.16
C ARG A 316 -11.04 2.37 13.71
N GLU A 317 -10.51 3.58 13.65
CA GLU A 317 -11.31 4.81 13.75
C GLU A 317 -11.63 5.26 12.32
N VAL A 318 -12.90 5.13 11.91
CA VAL A 318 -13.35 5.59 10.59
C VAL A 318 -13.32 7.12 10.57
N VAL A 319 -12.60 7.68 9.59
CA VAL A 319 -12.52 9.12 9.34
C VAL A 319 -13.23 9.53 8.04
N LYS A 320 -13.68 8.55 7.25
CA LYS A 320 -14.39 8.76 5.98
C LYS A 320 -15.51 7.74 5.80
N ASP A 321 -16.67 8.07 6.34
CA ASP A 321 -17.84 7.18 6.45
C ASP A 321 -18.31 6.65 5.09
N GLU A 322 -18.25 7.46 4.03
CA GLU A 322 -18.68 7.11 2.68
C GLU A 322 -17.79 6.04 2.00
N LEU A 323 -16.60 5.79 2.54
CA LEU A 323 -15.66 4.77 2.08
C LEU A 323 -15.57 3.58 3.04
N GLN A 324 -16.21 3.58 4.21
CA GLN A 324 -16.06 2.48 5.18
C GLN A 324 -16.47 1.11 4.61
N TRP A 325 -17.36 1.09 3.61
CA TRP A 325 -17.77 -0.13 2.93
C TRP A 325 -16.58 -0.87 2.31
N THR A 326 -15.46 -0.21 2.00
CA THR A 326 -14.29 -0.85 1.39
C THR A 326 -13.48 -1.70 2.38
N LEU A 327 -13.74 -1.59 3.68
CA LEU A 327 -12.99 -2.26 4.76
C LEU A 327 -13.28 -3.77 4.90
N GLY A 328 -14.27 -4.29 4.17
CA GLY A 328 -14.63 -5.70 4.17
C GLY A 328 -16.11 -5.94 4.45
N SER A 329 -16.51 -7.21 4.49
CA SER A 329 -17.91 -7.64 4.60
C SER A 329 -18.59 -7.25 5.91
N SER A 330 -17.83 -7.02 6.99
CA SER A 330 -18.36 -6.58 8.28
C SER A 330 -18.79 -5.10 8.29
N TRP A 331 -18.39 -4.32 7.28
CA TRP A 331 -18.63 -2.87 7.20
C TRP A 331 -19.66 -2.46 6.15
N ARG A 332 -20.32 -3.43 5.49
CA ARG A 332 -21.29 -3.16 4.43
C ARG A 332 -22.32 -4.26 4.32
N THR A 333 -23.38 -3.96 3.58
CA THR A 333 -24.30 -4.99 3.08
C THR A 333 -23.88 -5.47 1.69
N GLU A 334 -24.37 -6.63 1.26
CA GLU A 334 -24.13 -7.13 -0.11
C GLU A 334 -24.76 -6.21 -1.16
N ASP A 335 -25.95 -5.67 -0.90
CA ASP A 335 -26.63 -4.77 -1.84
C ASP A 335 -25.84 -3.47 -2.05
N GLU A 336 -25.36 -2.85 -0.95
CA GLU A 336 -24.48 -1.69 -1.01
C GLU A 336 -23.21 -2.00 -1.81
N PHE A 337 -22.60 -3.16 -1.56
CA PHE A 337 -21.40 -3.58 -2.28
C PHE A 337 -21.64 -3.65 -3.79
N LEU A 338 -22.72 -4.33 -4.21
CA LEU A 338 -23.07 -4.49 -5.61
C LEU A 338 -23.42 -3.16 -6.27
N GLU A 339 -24.10 -2.26 -5.56
CA GLU A 339 -24.37 -0.90 -6.02
C GLU A 339 -23.07 -0.13 -6.28
N LYS A 340 -22.15 -0.12 -5.31
CA LYS A 340 -20.87 0.59 -5.43
C LYS A 340 -20.01 0.03 -6.56
N LEU A 341 -19.96 -1.29 -6.72
CA LEU A 341 -19.25 -1.94 -7.83
C LEU A 341 -19.86 -1.59 -9.18
N LYS A 342 -21.19 -1.52 -9.28
CA LYS A 342 -21.86 -1.17 -10.53
C LYS A 342 -21.44 0.20 -11.03
N VAL A 343 -21.28 1.19 -10.14
CA VAL A 343 -20.83 2.55 -10.49
C VAL A 343 -19.46 2.55 -11.15
N ILE A 344 -18.54 1.71 -10.68
CA ILE A 344 -17.17 1.64 -11.23
C ILE A 344 -17.03 0.66 -12.42
N GLY A 345 -18.15 0.09 -12.89
CA GLY A 345 -18.22 -0.82 -14.04
C GLY A 345 -18.04 -2.30 -13.69
N GLY A 346 -18.30 -2.71 -12.45
CA GLY A 346 -18.16 -4.08 -11.94
C GLY A 346 -16.80 -4.36 -11.32
N THR A 347 -16.49 -5.64 -11.07
CA THR A 347 -15.20 -6.03 -10.52
C THR A 347 -14.08 -5.86 -11.54
N THR A 348 -12.90 -5.42 -11.08
CA THR A 348 -11.71 -5.22 -11.91
C THR A 348 -11.35 -6.49 -12.71
N THR A 349 -11.59 -7.70 -12.18
CA THR A 349 -11.37 -8.96 -12.92
C THR A 349 -12.29 -9.12 -14.14
N LYS A 350 -13.56 -8.69 -14.04
CA LYS A 350 -14.51 -8.79 -15.16
C LYS A 350 -14.20 -7.79 -16.26
N GLN A 351 -13.71 -6.60 -15.91
CA GLN A 351 -13.33 -5.56 -16.87
C GLN A 351 -12.22 -6.07 -17.81
N ASN A 352 -11.16 -6.64 -17.23
CA ASN A 352 -10.03 -7.19 -18.00
C ASN A 352 -10.42 -8.35 -18.94
N GLN A 353 -11.48 -9.11 -18.63
CA GLN A 353 -11.92 -10.23 -19.48
C GLN A 353 -12.74 -9.78 -20.70
N ASN A 354 -13.41 -8.64 -20.62
CA ASN A 354 -14.20 -8.12 -21.73
C ASN A 354 -13.29 -7.46 -22.78
N GLU A 355 -12.22 -6.80 -22.36
CA GLU A 355 -11.22 -6.20 -23.26
C GLU A 355 -10.45 -7.25 -24.07
N ALA A 356 -10.16 -8.42 -23.49
CA ALA A 356 -9.49 -9.50 -24.22
C ALA A 356 -10.37 -10.14 -25.33
N LYS A 357 -11.66 -9.80 -25.40
CA LYS A 357 -12.61 -10.31 -26.40
C LYS A 357 -12.93 -9.31 -27.51
N THR A 358 -12.62 -8.04 -27.33
CA THR A 358 -12.70 -6.97 -28.34
C THR A 358 -11.37 -6.84 -29.04
#